data_AF-A0A258TK63-F1
#
_entry.id   AF-A0A258TK63-F1
#
_cell.length_a   1.000
_cell.length_b   1.000
_cell.length_c   1.000
_cell.angle_alpha   90.00
_cell.angle_beta   90.00
_cell.angle_gamma   90.00
#
_symmetry.space_group_name_H-M   'P 1'
#
loop_
_entity.id
_entity.type
_entity.pdbx_description
1 polymer ?
#
loop_
_entity_poly.entity_id
_entity_poly.type
_entity_poly.pdbx_seq_one_letter_code
_entity_poly.pdbx_strand_id
1 'polypeptide(L)' 'MEMLHLVAAYAEAQGIRTLQAIESRDNHAAIELERAMVFVASEYPGDPTLVLVQGVLTLPA' A
#
# COMPACT_ATOMS: atom_id res chain seq x y z
N MET A 1 1.71 10.97 -2.94
CA MET A 1 1.35 10.15 -4.12
C MET A 1 2.52 9.78 -5.03
N GLU A 2 3.76 10.22 -4.76
CA GLU A 2 4.94 9.83 -5.56
C GLU A 2 5.76 8.73 -4.88
N MET A 3 5.79 8.71 -3.54
CA MET A 3 6.61 7.80 -2.74
C MET A 3 6.14 6.34 -2.84
N LEU A 4 4.83 6.07 -2.74
CA LEU A 4 4.30 4.70 -2.83
C LEU A 4 4.57 4.06 -4.20
N HIS A 5 4.42 4.84 -5.28
CA HIS A 5 4.76 4.39 -6.64
C HIS A 5 6.25 4.11 -6.81
N LEU A 6 7.11 5.00 -6.31
CA LEU A 6 8.56 4.82 -6.37
C LEU A 6 8.98 3.54 -5.63
N VAL A 7 8.42 3.30 -4.44
CA VAL A 7 8.71 2.11 -3.65
C VAL A 7 8.16 0.84 -4.32
N ALA A 8 6.97 0.90 -4.92
CA ALA A 8 6.38 -0.23 -5.66
C ALA A 8 7.26 -0.64 -6.85
N ALA A 9 7.68 0.32 -7.68
CA ALA A 9 8.55 0.04 -8.82
C ALA A 9 9.91 -0.53 -8.41
N TYR A 10 10.49 0.00 -7.32
CA TYR A 10 11.72 -0.56 -6.76
C TYR A 10 11.51 -1.99 -6.23
N ALA A 11 10.42 -2.22 -5.51
CA ALA A 11 10.08 -3.52 -4.94
C ALA A 11 9.85 -4.58 -6.04
N GLU A 12 9.17 -4.23 -7.13
CA GLU A 12 9.02 -5.09 -8.31
C GLU A 12 10.35 -5.47 -8.92
N ALA A 13 11.25 -4.50 -9.11
CA ALA A 13 12.60 -4.76 -9.63
C ALA A 13 13.45 -5.68 -8.72
N GLN A 14 13.11 -5.76 -7.43
CA GLN A 14 13.73 -6.67 -6.47
C GLN A 14 13.01 -8.02 -6.33
N GLY A 15 11.96 -8.29 -7.10
CA GLY A 15 11.20 -9.54 -7.01
C GLY A 15 10.27 -9.62 -5.80
N ILE A 16 9.98 -8.49 -5.13
CA ILE A 16 9.05 -8.44 -4.01
C ILE A 16 7.62 -8.54 -4.54
N ARG A 17 6.84 -9.44 -3.93
CA ARG A 17 5.46 -9.74 -4.37
C ARG A 17 4.37 -8.94 -3.66
N THR A 18 4.67 -8.43 -2.47
CA THR A 18 3.68 -7.76 -1.63
C THR A 18 4.30 -6.51 -1.03
N LEU A 19 3.59 -5.38 -1.17
CA LEU A 19 3.93 -4.13 -0.51
C LEU A 19 2.85 -3.80 0.52
N GLN A 20 3.29 -3.41 1.72
CA GLN A 20 2.41 -3.00 2.81
C GLN A 20 2.82 -1.63 3.32
N ALA A 21 1.84 -0.78 3.59
CA ALA A 21 2.00 0.52 4.24
C ALA A 21 1.08 0.59 5.47
N ILE A 22 1.60 1.12 6.57
CA ILE A 22 0.81 1.38 7.78
C ILE A 22 0.62 2.89 7.85
N GLU A 23 -0.63 3.32 7.84
CA GLU A 23 -1.02 4.72 7.72
C GLU A 23 -1.94 5.10 8.87
N SER A 24 -1.94 6.39 9.22
CA SER A 24 -2.95 6.92 10.15
C SER A 24 -4.32 6.94 9.46
N ARG A 25 -5.36 6.52 10.18
CA ARG A 25 -6.76 6.52 9.71
C ARG A 25 -7.25 7.92 9.31
N ASP A 26 -6.70 8.96 9.91
CA ASP A 26 -7.03 10.36 9.60
C ASP A 26 -6.47 10.82 8.25
N ASN A 27 -5.60 10.03 7.63
CA ASN A 27 -5.03 10.28 6.30
C ASN A 27 -6.03 9.89 5.19
N HIS A 28 -7.20 10.52 5.20
CA HIS A 28 -8.34 10.27 4.29
C HIS A 28 -8.00 10.41 2.80
N ALA A 29 -6.92 11.13 2.44
CA ALA A 29 -6.50 11.32 1.05
C ALA A 29 -5.77 10.10 0.44
N ALA A 30 -5.25 9.18 1.26
CA ALA A 30 -4.53 7.99 0.79
C ALA A 30 -5.48 6.82 0.45
N ILE A 31 -6.49 6.59 1.30
CA ILE A 31 -7.38 5.42 1.26
C ILE A 31 -8.25 5.37 -0.01
N GLU A 32 -8.74 6.53 -0.49
CA GLU A 32 -9.57 6.58 -1.72
C GLU A 32 -8.75 6.45 -3.01
N LEU A 33 -7.43 6.72 -2.95
CA LEU A 33 -6.57 6.75 -4.13
C LEU A 33 -5.85 5.40 -4.35
N GLU A 34 -5.66 4.63 -3.30
CA GLU A 34 -5.10 3.26 -3.33
C GLU A 34 -6.05 2.23 -3.96
N ARG A 35 -7.37 2.51 -3.94
CA ARG A 35 -8.36 1.74 -4.70
C ARG A 35 -8.12 1.76 -6.21
N ALA A 36 -7.38 2.75 -6.72
CA ALA A 36 -7.03 2.84 -8.13
C ALA A 36 -5.88 1.90 -8.55
N MET A 37 -5.18 1.26 -7.60
CA MET A 37 -3.94 0.52 -7.84
C MET A 37 -3.89 -0.89 -7.22
N VAL A 38 -5.02 -1.59 -7.07
CA VAL A 38 -5.06 -2.98 -6.54
C VAL A 38 -4.61 -3.08 -5.06
N PHE A 39 -4.46 -1.95 -4.36
CA PHE A 39 -4.19 -1.94 -2.93
C PHE A 39 -5.49 -2.07 -2.14
N VAL A 40 -5.49 -2.93 -1.12
CA VAL A 40 -6.60 -3.20 -0.21
C VAL A 40 -6.25 -2.62 1.16
N ALA A 41 -7.13 -1.76 1.67
CA ALA A 41 -7.04 -1.22 3.02
C ALA A 41 -7.81 -2.09 4.01
N SER A 42 -7.20 -2.39 5.16
CA SER A 42 -7.79 -3.10 6.29
C SER A 42 -7.39 -2.44 7.62
N GLU A 43 -8.09 -2.79 8.70
CA GLU A 43 -7.73 -2.31 10.03
C GLU A 43 -6.38 -2.87 10.47
N TYR A 44 -5.54 -2.05 11.08
CA TYR A 44 -4.30 -2.53 11.65
C TYR A 44 -4.56 -3.26 12.98
N PRO A 45 -4.13 -4.53 13.14
CA PRO A 45 -4.36 -5.27 14.38
C PRO A 45 -3.68 -4.60 15.58
N GLY A 46 -4.46 -4.33 16.62
CA GLY A 46 -3.93 -3.80 17.89
C GLY A 46 -3.89 -2.28 17.99
N ASP A 47 -4.17 -1.54 16.91
CA ASP A 47 -4.33 -0.08 16.97
C ASP A 47 -5.42 0.40 16.00
N PRO A 48 -6.60 0.81 16.48
CA PRO A 48 -7.71 1.23 15.64
C PRO A 48 -7.47 2.59 14.95
N THR A 49 -6.46 3.36 15.38
CA THR A 49 -6.09 4.64 14.78
C THR A 49 -5.26 4.46 13.49
N LEU A 50 -4.86 3.22 13.20
CA LEU A 50 -4.03 2.87 12.04
C LEU A 50 -4.80 2.02 11.02
N VAL A 51 -4.36 2.11 9.78
CA VAL A 51 -4.86 1.37 8.62
C VAL A 51 -3.67 0.68 7.97
N LEU A 52 -3.84 -0.61 7.66
CA LEU A 52 -2.90 -1.37 6.84
C LEU A 52 -3.38 -1.33 5.39
N VAL A 53 -2.51 -0.86 4.51
CA VAL A 53 -2.73 -0.86 3.07
C VAL A 53 -1.82 -1.92 2.48
N GLN A 54 -2.36 -2.82 1.66
CA GLN A 54 -1.59 -3.90 1.04
C GLN A 54 -1.89 -4.03 -0.44
N GLY A 55 -0.84 -4.13 -1.26
CA GLY A 55 -0.95 -4.41 -2.70
C GLY A 55 -0.11 -5.61 -3.11
N VAL A 56 -0.64 -6.38 -4.06
CA VAL A 56 0.12 -7.43 -4.74
C VAL A 56 0.80 -6.81 -5.95
N LEU A 57 2.13 -6.84 -5.94
CA LEU A 57 2.94 -6.33 -7.03
C LEU A 57 2.99 -7.40 -8.13
N THR A 58 2.69 -7.01 -9.37
CA THR A 58 2.71 -7.94 -10.49
C THR A 58 4.07 -7.88 -11.12
N LEU A 59 4.89 -8.91 -10.90
CA LEU A 59 6.21 -8.98 -11.51
C LEU A 59 6.05 -9.07 -13.04
N PRO A 60 6.68 -8.18 -13.83
CA PRO A 60 6.79 -8.41 -15.26
C PRO A 60 7.59 -9.71 -15.48
N ALA A 61 7.09 -10.56 -16.38
CA ALA A 61 7.65 -11.87 -16.70
C ALA A 61 9.08 -11.80 -17.27
#